data_AF-A0A016WD47-F1
#
_entry.id   AF-A0A016WD47-F1
#
_cell.length_a   1.000
_cell.length_b   1.000
_cell.length_c   1.000
_cell.angle_alpha   90.00
_cell.angle_beta   90.00
_cell.angle_gamma   90.00
#
_symmetry.space_group_name_H-M   'P 1'
#
loop_
_entity.id
_entity.type
_entity.pdbx_description
1 polymer ?
#
loop_
_entity_poly.entity_id
_entity_poly.type
_entity_poly.pdbx_seq_one_letter_code
_entity_poly.pdbx_strand_id
1 'polypeptide(L)'
;MSRRFASPTPRSPVMCSLWNLVRYHLGSAALGAFIITLVRIPRYIIIWTLARMRSVENLIVKKILAVFVFILGCIEKCLRYINYNVYTVISYSGFSFCPAAKMAVNHLLDNAIDVATVNTVGDLVLFLTKCLVAGATTICAFFRLEELWTSLSHPWFPLVILFICSYQIANCFLSVYEMTIDTIMLCCAEELVLLRDNPEAVQQFRSVVPGKGGAAELCDCPFGSISQSPSSIAPPYKGTNFHKTSWMAQPR
;
A
#
# COMPACT_ATOMS: atom_id res chain seq x y z
N MET A 1 22.33 20.84 -3.35
CA MET A 1 22.91 22.11 -2.86
C MET A 1 22.97 22.04 -1.33
N SER A 2 24.03 21.43 -0.79
CA SER A 2 24.31 21.33 0.64
C SER A 2 24.98 22.63 1.09
N ARG A 3 24.25 23.53 1.73
CA ARG A 3 24.83 24.63 2.50
C ARG A 3 24.29 24.51 3.91
N ARG A 4 25.16 24.25 4.91
CA ARG A 4 25.08 24.70 6.32
C ARG A 4 25.95 23.85 7.27
N PHE A 5 27.26 23.86 7.10
CA PHE A 5 28.17 23.60 8.24
C PHE A 5 29.29 24.64 8.23
N ALA A 6 28.92 25.89 8.52
CA ALA A 6 29.86 26.91 8.93
C ALA A 6 29.24 27.65 10.13
N SER A 7 30.00 27.72 11.23
CA SER A 7 29.72 28.28 12.57
C SER A 7 29.09 27.34 13.62
N PRO A 8 29.28 27.64 14.92
CA PRO A 8 30.38 27.25 15.81
C PRO A 8 29.98 26.03 16.67
N THR A 9 30.96 25.31 17.22
CA THR A 9 30.81 24.06 17.98
C THR A 9 29.57 24.03 18.91
N PRO A 10 28.51 23.27 18.59
CA PRO A 10 27.40 23.06 19.50
C PRO A 10 27.83 22.14 20.65
N ARG A 11 27.43 22.49 21.89
CA ARG A 11 27.76 21.77 23.14
C ARG A 11 27.40 20.29 23.16
N SER A 12 26.61 19.81 22.19
CA SER A 12 26.43 18.39 21.89
C SER A 12 26.01 18.21 20.41
N PRO A 13 26.89 17.72 19.52
CA PRO A 13 26.55 17.48 18.11
C PRO A 13 25.42 16.46 17.94
N VAL A 14 25.29 15.54 18.91
CA VAL A 14 24.20 14.55 18.99
C VAL A 14 22.84 15.24 19.11
N MET A 15 22.71 16.23 19.99
CA MET A 15 21.44 16.91 20.26
C MET A 15 21.02 17.82 19.09
N CYS A 16 21.99 18.45 18.42
CA CYS A 16 21.73 19.28 17.24
C CYS A 16 21.28 18.42 16.04
N SER A 17 21.92 17.27 15.84
CA SER A 17 21.51 16.30 14.81
C SER A 17 20.12 15.71 15.09
N LEU A 18 19.84 15.35 16.36
CA LEU A 18 18.50 14.93 16.80
C LEU A 18 17.44 16.01 16.56
N TRP A 19 17.75 17.27 16.88
CA TRP A 19 16.81 18.39 16.69
C TRP A 19 16.49 18.63 15.21
N ASN A 20 17.48 18.54 14.34
CA ASN A 20 17.25 18.64 12.90
C ASN A 20 16.47 17.44 12.35
N LEU A 21 16.81 16.22 12.77
CA LEU A 21 16.08 15.01 12.37
C LEU A 21 14.60 15.13 12.75
N VAL A 22 14.31 15.53 13.98
CA VAL A 22 12.96 15.78 14.47
C VAL A 22 12.30 16.92 13.70
N ARG A 23 12.96 18.05 13.49
CA ARG A 23 12.28 19.20 12.85
C ARG A 23 11.99 18.98 11.36
N TYR A 24 12.82 18.23 10.65
CA TYR A 24 12.68 18.03 9.19
C TYR A 24 11.93 16.74 8.81
N HIS A 25 12.10 15.63 9.54
CA HIS A 25 11.39 14.38 9.21
C HIS A 25 10.07 14.21 9.99
N LEU A 26 9.97 14.75 11.21
CA LEU A 26 8.76 14.61 12.02
C LEU A 26 7.60 15.44 11.45
N GLY A 27 7.88 16.52 10.71
CA GLY A 27 6.85 17.30 9.99
C GLY A 27 6.17 16.47 8.89
N SER A 28 6.94 15.75 8.08
CA SER A 28 6.40 14.82 7.07
C SER A 28 5.72 13.60 7.71
N ALA A 29 6.25 13.11 8.83
CA ALA A 29 5.62 12.04 9.62
C ALA A 29 4.25 12.46 10.16
N ALA A 30 4.16 13.67 10.72
CA ALA A 30 2.92 14.22 11.26
C ALA A 30 1.86 14.43 10.18
N LEU A 31 2.27 14.87 8.98
CA LEU A 31 1.34 15.11 7.88
C LEU A 31 0.74 13.80 7.34
N GLY A 32 1.55 12.76 7.15
CA GLY A 32 1.01 11.45 6.76
C GLY A 32 0.13 10.83 7.85
N ALA A 33 0.51 10.95 9.13
CA ALA A 33 -0.32 10.50 10.25
C ALA A 33 -1.66 11.25 10.33
N PHE A 34 -1.68 12.55 10.03
CA PHE A 34 -2.90 13.36 9.97
C PHE A 34 -3.87 12.84 8.90
N ILE A 35 -3.36 12.54 7.70
CA ILE A 35 -4.15 11.99 6.59
C ILE A 35 -4.78 10.63 6.95
N ILE A 36 -4.03 9.73 7.60
CA ILE A 36 -4.59 8.44 8.08
C ILE A 36 -5.64 8.68 9.17
N THR A 37 -5.40 9.65 10.05
CA THR A 37 -6.29 9.96 11.16
C THR A 37 -7.64 10.50 10.68
N LEU A 38 -7.66 11.28 9.59
CA LEU A 38 -8.91 11.76 8.98
C LEU A 38 -9.85 10.63 8.54
N VAL A 39 -9.32 9.46 8.16
CA VAL A 39 -10.15 8.28 7.82
C VAL A 39 -10.45 7.42 9.05
N ARG A 40 -9.56 7.42 10.05
CA ARG A 40 -9.81 6.75 11.34
C ARG A 40 -10.96 7.37 12.13
N ILE A 41 -11.05 8.70 12.17
CA ILE A 41 -12.08 9.42 12.93
C ILE A 41 -13.51 8.97 12.54
N PRO A 42 -13.93 9.02 11.26
CA PRO A 42 -15.27 8.58 10.86
C PRO A 42 -15.48 7.08 11.12
N ARG A 43 -14.44 6.25 10.96
CA ARG A 43 -14.52 4.81 11.30
C ARG A 43 -14.88 4.62 12.78
N TYR A 44 -14.22 5.36 13.68
CA TYR A 44 -14.51 5.31 15.11
C TYR A 44 -15.89 5.85 15.45
N ILE A 45 -16.34 6.93 14.79
CA ILE A 45 -17.68 7.51 14.98
C ILE A 45 -18.78 6.50 14.60
N ILE A 46 -18.60 5.77 13.50
CA ILE A 46 -19.58 4.78 13.04
C ILE A 46 -19.59 3.55 13.97
N ILE A 47 -18.43 3.08 14.41
CA ILE A 47 -18.33 2.00 15.42
C ILE A 47 -19.03 2.43 16.73
N TRP A 48 -18.81 3.67 17.15
CA TRP A 48 -19.44 4.22 18.35
C TRP A 48 -20.97 4.31 18.20
N THR A 49 -21.45 4.77 17.05
CA THR A 49 -22.89 4.81 16.73
C THR A 49 -23.50 3.41 16.68
N LEU A 50 -22.79 2.43 16.10
CA LEU A 50 -23.21 1.02 16.09
C LEU A 50 -23.35 0.47 17.51
N ALA A 51 -22.42 0.83 18.41
CA ALA A 51 -22.46 0.45 19.82
C ALA A 51 -23.63 1.13 20.57
N ARG A 52 -23.97 2.36 20.20
CA ARG A 52 -25.10 3.11 20.79
C ARG A 52 -26.46 2.59 20.33
N MET A 53 -26.58 2.14 19.08
CA MET A 53 -27.81 1.62 18.47
C MET A 53 -28.11 0.16 18.88
N ARG A 54 -27.40 -0.38 19.88
CA ARG A 54 -27.58 -1.78 20.33
C ARG A 54 -29.01 -2.05 20.83
N SER A 55 -29.66 -1.06 21.45
CA SER A 55 -31.04 -1.14 21.96
C SER A 55 -32.15 -1.05 20.90
N VAL A 56 -31.81 -0.71 19.64
CA VAL A 56 -32.79 -0.59 18.55
C VAL A 56 -32.74 -1.84 17.66
N GLU A 57 -33.88 -2.48 17.39
CA GLU A 57 -33.98 -3.76 16.65
C GLU A 57 -33.84 -3.63 15.11
N ASN A 58 -33.43 -2.46 14.61
CA ASN A 58 -33.26 -2.25 13.17
C ASN A 58 -32.00 -2.97 12.63
N LEU A 59 -32.14 -4.26 12.31
CA LEU A 59 -31.11 -5.11 11.72
C LEU A 59 -30.50 -4.51 10.45
N ILE A 60 -31.32 -3.87 9.62
CA ILE A 60 -30.90 -3.27 8.34
C ILE A 60 -29.89 -2.15 8.57
N VAL A 61 -30.16 -1.24 9.51
CA VAL A 61 -29.27 -0.12 9.83
C VAL A 61 -27.94 -0.61 10.41
N LYS A 62 -27.98 -1.64 11.27
CA LYS A 62 -26.77 -2.28 11.81
C LYS A 62 -25.90 -2.90 10.72
N LYS A 63 -26.50 -3.56 9.72
CA LYS A 63 -25.78 -4.15 8.59
C LYS A 63 -25.15 -3.08 7.69
N ILE A 64 -25.86 -1.99 7.42
CA ILE A 64 -25.34 -0.87 6.60
C ILE A 64 -24.13 -0.21 7.29
N LEU A 65 -24.25 0.09 8.59
CA LEU A 65 -23.14 0.70 9.34
C LEU A 65 -21.93 -0.25 9.43
N ALA A 66 -22.16 -1.55 9.59
CA ALA A 66 -21.08 -2.55 9.60
C ALA A 66 -20.30 -2.60 8.28
N VAL A 67 -20.97 -2.49 7.14
CA VAL A 67 -20.32 -2.41 5.82
C VAL A 67 -19.52 -1.10 5.69
N PHE A 68 -20.02 0.01 6.24
CA PHE A 68 -19.32 1.29 6.18
C PHE A 68 -18.04 1.32 7.02
N VAL A 69 -18.07 0.71 8.21
CA VAL A 69 -16.86 0.50 9.05
C VAL A 69 -15.80 -0.29 8.30
N PHE A 70 -16.24 -1.28 7.55
CA PHE A 70 -15.38 -2.16 6.78
C PHE A 70 -14.69 -1.42 5.62
N ILE A 71 -15.45 -0.64 4.85
CA ILE A 71 -14.93 0.19 3.75
C ILE A 71 -13.90 1.20 4.26
N LEU A 72 -14.21 1.91 5.34
CA LEU A 72 -13.26 2.87 5.94
C LEU A 72 -12.00 2.18 6.46
N GLY A 73 -12.10 0.92 6.90
CA GLY A 73 -10.95 0.10 7.26
C GLY A 73 -10.03 -0.20 6.08
N CYS A 74 -10.58 -0.40 4.88
CA CYS A 74 -9.78 -0.63 3.67
C CYS A 74 -9.12 0.66 3.17
N ILE A 75 -9.83 1.78 3.23
CA ILE A 75 -9.26 3.10 2.89
C ILE A 75 -8.11 3.46 3.85
N GLU A 76 -8.25 3.14 5.14
CA GLU A 76 -7.16 3.31 6.12
C GLU A 76 -5.91 2.50 5.72
N LYS A 77 -6.09 1.27 5.22
CA LYS A 77 -4.99 0.43 4.72
C LYS A 77 -4.34 1.05 3.47
N CYS A 78 -5.14 1.58 2.55
CA CYS A 78 -4.66 2.31 1.36
C CYS A 78 -3.79 3.52 1.71
N LEU A 79 -4.30 4.37 2.60
CA LEU A 79 -3.60 5.60 2.97
C LEU A 79 -2.31 5.30 3.74
N ARG A 80 -2.30 4.24 4.56
CA ARG A 80 -1.08 3.79 5.22
C ARG A 80 -0.06 3.29 4.21
N TYR A 81 -0.54 2.58 3.19
CA TYR A 81 0.29 2.08 2.12
C TYR A 81 0.91 3.21 1.28
N ILE A 82 0.12 4.17 0.82
CA ILE A 82 0.63 5.35 0.09
C ILE A 82 1.66 6.09 0.95
N ASN A 83 1.34 6.36 2.22
CA ASN A 83 2.27 7.02 3.14
C ASN A 83 3.61 6.29 3.25
N TYR A 84 3.62 4.96 3.27
CA TYR A 84 4.85 4.18 3.32
C TYR A 84 5.75 4.46 2.10
N ASN A 85 5.19 4.42 0.88
CA ASN A 85 5.94 4.73 -0.35
C ASN A 85 6.45 6.17 -0.36
N VAL A 86 5.64 7.10 0.11
CA VAL A 86 6.07 8.50 0.24
C VAL A 86 7.25 8.62 1.22
N TYR A 87 7.25 7.90 2.33
CA TYR A 87 8.38 7.90 3.28
C TYR A 87 9.64 7.28 2.70
N THR A 88 9.53 6.24 1.88
CA THR A 88 10.65 5.70 1.11
C THR A 88 11.27 6.79 0.24
N VAL A 89 10.45 7.51 -0.54
CA VAL A 89 10.92 8.63 -1.38
C VAL A 89 11.54 9.77 -0.57
N ILE A 90 10.97 10.12 0.58
CA ILE A 90 11.53 11.13 1.49
C ILE A 90 12.94 10.72 1.97
N SER A 91 13.15 9.43 2.24
CA SER A 91 14.41 8.94 2.82
C SER A 91 15.60 9.03 1.85
N TYR A 92 15.42 8.70 0.57
CA TYR A 92 16.51 8.74 -0.41
C TYR A 92 16.60 10.09 -1.15
N SER A 93 15.47 10.78 -1.37
CA SER A 93 15.45 12.05 -2.11
C SER A 93 15.64 13.29 -1.22
N GLY A 94 15.36 13.20 0.08
CA GLY A 94 15.44 14.33 1.01
C GLY A 94 14.40 15.44 0.76
N PHE A 95 13.35 15.18 -0.03
CA PHE A 95 12.27 16.13 -0.30
C PHE A 95 11.25 16.18 0.85
N SER A 96 10.49 17.29 0.93
CA SER A 96 9.33 17.38 1.83
C SER A 96 8.18 16.47 1.35
N PHE A 97 7.18 16.23 2.21
CA PHE A 97 6.12 15.26 1.95
C PHE A 97 5.37 15.45 0.63
N CYS A 98 4.98 16.68 0.27
CA CYS A 98 4.15 16.93 -0.90
C CYS A 98 4.90 16.70 -2.25
N PRO A 99 6.13 17.22 -2.45
CA PRO A 99 6.96 16.86 -3.61
C PRO A 99 7.32 15.38 -3.67
N ALA A 100 7.65 14.74 -2.53
CA ALA A 100 7.95 13.32 -2.47
C ALA A 100 6.73 12.45 -2.80
N ALA A 101 5.55 12.84 -2.30
CA ALA A 101 4.29 12.18 -2.64
C ALA A 101 3.97 12.31 -4.12
N LYS A 102 4.14 13.49 -4.70
CA LYS A 102 3.95 13.71 -6.13
C LYS A 102 4.94 12.89 -6.96
N MET A 103 6.19 12.80 -6.53
CA MET A 103 7.21 12.00 -7.22
C MET A 103 6.90 10.50 -7.14
N ALA A 104 6.54 9.99 -5.95
CA ALA A 104 6.10 8.61 -5.77
C ALA A 104 4.89 8.28 -6.66
N VAL A 105 3.90 9.17 -6.69
CA VAL A 105 2.69 9.03 -7.52
C VAL A 105 2.99 9.18 -9.01
N ASN A 106 3.92 10.04 -9.40
CA ASN A 106 4.34 10.12 -10.80
C ASN A 106 5.13 8.89 -11.24
N HIS A 107 5.98 8.31 -10.39
CA HIS A 107 6.63 7.03 -10.67
C HIS A 107 5.62 5.89 -10.88
N LEU A 108 4.55 5.89 -10.08
CA LEU A 108 3.35 5.07 -10.26
C LEU A 108 2.69 5.24 -11.64
N LEU A 109 2.59 6.48 -12.11
CA LEU A 109 1.88 6.82 -13.35
C LEU A 109 2.73 6.69 -14.62
N ASP A 110 4.04 6.93 -14.55
CA ASP A 110 4.93 6.91 -15.70
C ASP A 110 5.19 5.48 -16.22
N ASN A 111 5.01 4.46 -15.37
CA ASN A 111 5.06 3.05 -15.75
C ASN A 111 3.66 2.40 -15.72
N ALA A 112 2.60 3.20 -15.78
CA ALA A 112 1.24 2.73 -15.62
C ALA A 112 0.81 1.68 -16.65
N ILE A 113 1.44 1.62 -17.84
CA ILE A 113 1.09 0.64 -18.88
C ILE A 113 1.50 -0.79 -18.45
N ASP A 114 2.72 -0.94 -17.94
CA ASP A 114 3.20 -2.23 -17.45
C ASP A 114 2.47 -2.63 -16.17
N VAL A 115 2.25 -1.66 -15.27
CA VAL A 115 1.45 -1.85 -14.05
C VAL A 115 0.01 -2.24 -14.39
N ALA A 116 -0.61 -1.60 -15.39
CA ALA A 116 -1.99 -1.89 -15.81
C ALA A 116 -2.11 -3.28 -16.45
N THR A 117 -1.12 -3.69 -17.24
CA THR A 117 -1.12 -5.04 -17.85
C THR A 117 -1.08 -6.11 -16.78
N VAL A 118 -0.24 -5.93 -15.75
CA VAL A 118 -0.15 -6.84 -14.60
C VAL A 118 -1.41 -6.79 -13.74
N ASN A 119 -1.92 -5.59 -13.45
CA ASN A 119 -3.15 -5.41 -12.66
C ASN A 119 -4.34 -6.10 -13.34
N THR A 120 -4.43 -6.04 -14.67
CA THR A 120 -5.50 -6.72 -15.43
C THR A 120 -5.48 -8.25 -15.21
N VAL A 121 -4.29 -8.85 -15.13
CA VAL A 121 -4.14 -10.28 -14.80
C VAL A 121 -4.50 -10.52 -13.32
N GLY A 122 -4.07 -9.64 -12.43
CA GLY A 122 -4.43 -9.65 -11.01
C GLY A 122 -5.95 -9.63 -10.80
N ASP A 123 -6.65 -8.74 -11.50
CA ASP A 123 -8.11 -8.58 -11.45
C ASP A 123 -8.84 -9.84 -11.89
N LEU A 124 -8.35 -10.53 -12.93
CA LEU A 124 -8.92 -11.81 -13.37
C LEU A 124 -8.78 -12.89 -12.29
N VAL A 125 -7.60 -13.00 -11.68
CA VAL A 125 -7.32 -13.98 -10.62
C VAL A 125 -8.16 -13.67 -9.38
N LEU A 126 -8.26 -12.39 -9.00
CA LEU A 126 -9.06 -11.95 -7.86
C LEU A 126 -10.55 -12.11 -8.13
N PHE A 127 -11.02 -11.92 -9.36
CA PHE A 127 -12.40 -12.19 -9.76
C PHE A 127 -12.75 -13.68 -9.67
N LEU A 128 -11.88 -14.55 -10.18
CA LEU A 128 -12.02 -16.00 -10.04
C LEU A 128 -12.03 -16.40 -8.56
N THR A 129 -11.19 -15.77 -7.74
CA THR A 129 -11.15 -15.99 -6.29
C THR A 129 -12.45 -15.52 -5.60
N LYS A 130 -13.01 -14.36 -5.97
CA LYS A 130 -14.31 -13.87 -5.46
C LYS A 130 -15.43 -14.88 -5.74
N CYS A 131 -15.50 -15.37 -6.98
CA CYS A 131 -16.50 -16.35 -7.43
C CYS A 131 -16.31 -17.72 -6.77
N LEU A 132 -15.07 -18.19 -6.66
CA LEU A 132 -14.74 -19.48 -6.05
C LEU A 132 -15.03 -19.47 -4.55
N VAL A 133 -14.66 -18.41 -3.83
CA VAL A 133 -14.95 -18.28 -2.39
C VAL A 133 -16.46 -18.21 -2.13
N ALA A 134 -17.20 -17.37 -2.88
CA ALA A 134 -18.64 -17.26 -2.71
C ALA A 134 -19.38 -18.55 -3.12
N GLY A 135 -18.96 -19.19 -4.21
CA GLY A 135 -19.50 -20.43 -4.72
C GLY A 135 -19.25 -21.61 -3.78
N ALA A 136 -17.99 -21.83 -3.38
CA ALA A 136 -17.63 -22.92 -2.45
C ALA A 136 -18.35 -22.76 -1.10
N THR A 137 -18.41 -21.54 -0.56
CA THR A 137 -19.14 -21.28 0.70
C THR A 137 -20.62 -21.62 0.59
N THR A 138 -21.25 -21.30 -0.55
CA THR A 138 -22.68 -21.55 -0.79
C THR A 138 -22.96 -23.04 -1.05
N ILE A 139 -22.08 -23.74 -1.77
CA ILE A 139 -22.18 -25.19 -2.01
C ILE A 139 -21.99 -25.97 -0.70
N CYS A 140 -20.99 -25.62 0.12
CA CYS A 140 -20.82 -26.23 1.43
C CYS A 140 -22.03 -25.97 2.34
N ALA A 141 -22.60 -24.76 2.30
CA ALA A 141 -23.81 -24.44 3.05
C ALA A 141 -25.03 -25.23 2.56
N PHE A 142 -25.14 -25.48 1.25
CA PHE A 142 -26.20 -26.30 0.66
C PHE A 142 -26.18 -27.74 1.19
N PHE A 143 -25.02 -28.42 1.11
CA PHE A 143 -24.86 -29.78 1.64
C PHE A 143 -25.11 -29.88 3.15
N ARG A 144 -24.71 -28.85 3.92
CA ARG A 144 -24.99 -28.81 5.37
C ARG A 144 -26.44 -28.53 5.71
N LEU A 145 -27.14 -27.77 4.86
CA LEU A 145 -28.56 -27.58 5.03
C LEU A 145 -29.31 -28.87 4.72
N GLU A 146 -28.79 -29.76 3.85
CA GLU A 146 -29.42 -31.03 3.38
C GLU A 146 -29.98 -31.91 4.51
N GLU A 147 -29.30 -31.94 5.64
CA GLU A 147 -29.72 -32.69 6.84
C GLU A 147 -30.95 -32.08 7.56
N LEU A 148 -31.30 -30.83 7.26
CA LEU A 148 -32.32 -30.02 7.96
C LEU A 148 -33.58 -29.71 7.12
N TRP A 149 -33.65 -30.15 5.85
CA TRP A 149 -34.74 -29.81 4.91
C TRP A 149 -36.10 -30.37 5.31
N THR A 150 -36.12 -31.41 6.14
CA THR A 150 -37.36 -32.04 6.62
C THR A 150 -38.23 -31.09 7.47
N SER A 151 -37.68 -29.94 7.92
CA SER A 151 -38.41 -28.97 8.74
C SER A 151 -38.56 -27.56 8.12
N LEU A 152 -38.02 -27.28 6.92
CA LEU A 152 -38.07 -25.93 6.30
C LEU A 152 -38.77 -25.91 4.93
N SER A 153 -39.89 -25.20 4.81
CA SER A 153 -40.61 -25.03 3.53
C SER A 153 -39.89 -24.14 2.50
N HIS A 154 -39.01 -23.20 2.92
CA HIS A 154 -38.32 -22.27 2.01
C HIS A 154 -36.80 -22.15 2.27
N PRO A 155 -36.01 -23.13 1.80
CA PRO A 155 -34.55 -23.22 2.02
C PRO A 155 -33.71 -22.34 1.07
N TRP A 156 -34.30 -21.83 -0.01
CA TRP A 156 -33.62 -20.95 -0.98
C TRP A 156 -33.30 -19.56 -0.40
N PHE A 157 -34.16 -19.03 0.47
CA PHE A 157 -34.00 -17.70 1.08
C PHE A 157 -32.72 -17.56 1.93
N PRO A 158 -32.42 -18.47 2.89
CA PRO A 158 -31.16 -18.40 3.65
C PRO A 158 -29.92 -18.64 2.78
N LEU A 159 -30.01 -19.44 1.71
CA LEU A 159 -28.91 -19.66 0.77
C LEU A 159 -28.55 -18.36 0.01
N VAL A 160 -29.54 -17.60 -0.44
CA VAL A 160 -29.31 -16.31 -1.12
C VAL A 160 -28.68 -15.29 -0.17
N ILE A 161 -29.14 -15.22 1.08
CA ILE A 161 -28.54 -14.33 2.09
C ILE A 161 -27.09 -14.72 2.40
N LEU A 162 -26.80 -16.02 2.48
CA LEU A 162 -25.45 -16.54 2.69
C LEU A 162 -24.52 -16.21 1.52
N PHE A 163 -24.98 -16.41 0.29
CA PHE A 163 -24.24 -16.06 -0.91
C PHE A 163 -23.87 -14.57 -0.91
N ILE A 164 -24.85 -13.69 -0.70
CA ILE A 164 -24.64 -12.23 -0.66
C ILE A 164 -23.68 -11.83 0.46
N CYS A 165 -23.82 -12.42 1.66
CA CYS A 165 -22.91 -12.12 2.77
C CYS A 165 -21.48 -12.58 2.49
N SER A 166 -21.28 -13.79 1.95
CA SER A 166 -19.94 -14.31 1.65
C SER A 166 -19.27 -13.53 0.50
N TYR A 167 -20.05 -13.13 -0.51
CA TYR A 167 -19.55 -12.32 -1.63
C TYR A 167 -19.04 -10.96 -1.15
N GLN A 168 -19.79 -10.28 -0.28
CA GLN A 168 -19.36 -8.98 0.25
C GLN A 168 -18.10 -9.06 1.12
N ILE A 169 -17.95 -10.16 1.86
CA ILE A 169 -16.74 -10.43 2.64
C ILE A 169 -15.56 -10.67 1.70
N ALA A 170 -15.72 -11.58 0.74
CA ALA A 170 -14.68 -11.91 -0.23
C ALA A 170 -14.23 -10.68 -1.04
N ASN A 171 -15.17 -9.86 -1.51
CA ASN A 171 -14.87 -8.69 -2.31
C ASN A 171 -13.96 -7.70 -1.60
N CYS A 172 -14.17 -7.50 -0.31
CA CYS A 172 -13.38 -6.54 0.45
C CYS A 172 -12.01 -7.07 0.88
N PHE A 173 -11.92 -8.36 1.26
CA PHE A 173 -10.61 -8.98 1.47
C PHE A 173 -9.78 -8.90 0.20
N LEU A 174 -10.38 -9.27 -0.92
CA LEU A 174 -9.70 -9.29 -2.21
C LEU A 174 -9.34 -7.88 -2.68
N SER A 175 -10.13 -6.86 -2.34
CA SER A 175 -9.78 -5.45 -2.59
C SER A 175 -8.53 -4.98 -1.84
N VAL A 176 -8.27 -5.47 -0.63
CA VAL A 176 -7.02 -5.17 0.09
C VAL A 176 -5.85 -5.97 -0.49
N TYR A 177 -6.10 -7.19 -0.95
CA TYR A 177 -5.09 -7.99 -1.65
C TYR A 177 -4.68 -7.37 -2.98
N GLU A 178 -5.64 -6.87 -3.76
CA GLU A 178 -5.43 -6.13 -5.02
C GLU A 178 -4.44 -4.98 -4.80
N MET A 179 -4.76 -4.09 -3.86
CA MET A 179 -3.89 -2.99 -3.48
C MET A 179 -2.48 -3.45 -3.07
N THR A 180 -2.37 -4.58 -2.35
CA THR A 180 -1.08 -5.12 -1.92
C THR A 180 -0.29 -5.74 -3.07
N ILE A 181 -0.94 -6.29 -4.08
CA ILE A 181 -0.28 -6.82 -5.27
C ILE A 181 0.21 -5.65 -6.14
N ASP A 182 -0.63 -4.64 -6.37
CA ASP A 182 -0.26 -3.43 -7.12
C ASP A 182 0.97 -2.76 -6.55
N THR A 183 1.00 -2.72 -5.22
CA THR A 183 2.13 -2.26 -4.44
C THR A 183 3.42 -2.98 -4.78
N ILE A 184 3.42 -4.30 -4.63
CA ILE A 184 4.63 -5.10 -4.74
C ILE A 184 5.11 -5.07 -6.18
N MET A 185 4.18 -5.17 -7.13
CA MET A 185 4.48 -5.09 -8.55
C MET A 185 5.05 -3.73 -8.93
N LEU A 186 4.51 -2.64 -8.39
CA LEU A 186 5.08 -1.31 -8.55
C LEU A 186 6.51 -1.22 -8.00
N CYS A 187 6.74 -1.67 -6.77
CA CYS A 187 8.07 -1.63 -6.16
C CYS A 187 9.08 -2.45 -6.98
N CYS A 188 8.69 -3.65 -7.42
CA CYS A 188 9.51 -4.48 -8.29
C CYS A 188 9.77 -3.82 -9.65
N ALA A 189 8.77 -3.15 -10.24
CA ALA A 189 8.93 -2.43 -11.49
C ALA A 189 9.93 -1.26 -11.34
N GLU A 190 9.86 -0.51 -10.24
CA GLU A 190 10.80 0.56 -9.94
C GLU A 190 12.23 0.03 -9.78
N GLU A 191 12.41 -1.09 -9.05
CA GLU A 191 13.71 -1.74 -8.89
C GLU A 191 14.30 -2.19 -10.23
N LEU A 192 13.49 -2.79 -11.11
CA LEU A 192 13.91 -3.19 -12.45
C LEU A 192 14.31 -2.01 -13.34
N VAL A 193 13.58 -0.89 -13.25
CA VAL A 193 13.91 0.34 -13.99
C VAL A 193 15.21 0.95 -13.49
N LEU A 194 15.43 1.02 -12.17
CA LEU A 194 16.69 1.51 -11.60
C LEU A 194 17.90 0.65 -12.00
N LEU A 195 17.72 -0.67 -12.05
CA LEU A 195 18.76 -1.60 -12.52
C LEU A 195 19.04 -1.44 -14.02
N ARG A 196 18.01 -1.13 -14.83
CA ARG A 196 18.19 -0.85 -16.27
C ARG A 196 18.99 0.43 -16.52
N ASP A 197 18.74 1.48 -15.75
CA ASP A 197 19.40 2.78 -15.93
C ASP A 197 20.81 2.84 -15.32
N ASN A 198 21.16 1.94 -14.39
CA ASN A 198 22.50 1.84 -13.79
C ASN A 198 23.10 0.42 -13.87
N PRO A 199 23.79 0.06 -14.98
CA PRO A 199 24.36 -1.28 -15.15
C PRO A 199 25.50 -1.61 -14.18
N GLU A 200 26.12 -0.61 -13.53
CA GLU A 200 27.14 -0.85 -12.48
C GLU A 200 26.49 -1.36 -11.18
N ALA A 201 25.26 -0.93 -10.87
CA ALA A 201 24.51 -1.45 -9.73
C ALA A 201 24.11 -2.93 -9.91
N VAL A 202 23.88 -3.36 -11.15
CA VAL A 202 23.61 -4.77 -11.50
C VAL A 202 24.80 -5.67 -11.17
N GLN A 203 26.03 -5.20 -11.35
CA GLN A 203 27.24 -5.95 -10.98
C GLN A 203 27.39 -6.09 -9.46
N GLN A 204 27.00 -5.07 -8.71
CA GLN A 204 26.99 -5.11 -7.25
C GLN A 204 25.85 -5.97 -6.68
N PHE A 205 24.69 -6.05 -7.36
CA PHE A 205 23.61 -6.95 -6.97
C PHE A 205 23.92 -8.42 -7.34
N ARG A 206 24.56 -8.65 -8.50
CA ARG A 206 24.98 -9.98 -8.96
C ARG A 206 26.04 -10.61 -8.07
N SER A 207 26.88 -9.82 -7.39
CA SER A 207 27.83 -10.34 -6.40
C SER A 207 27.16 -10.77 -5.09
N VAL A 208 25.96 -10.28 -4.79
CA VAL A 208 25.16 -10.64 -3.60
C VAL A 208 24.18 -11.77 -3.88
N VAL A 209 23.67 -11.89 -5.11
CA VAL A 209 22.80 -13.00 -5.55
C VAL A 209 23.60 -13.91 -6.48
N PRO A 210 24.42 -14.83 -5.97
CA PRO A 210 25.07 -15.82 -6.81
C PRO A 210 23.98 -16.71 -7.41
N GLY A 211 23.80 -16.59 -8.72
CA GLY A 211 22.75 -17.30 -9.45
C GLY A 211 22.78 -18.79 -9.19
N LYS A 212 21.76 -19.29 -8.50
CA LYS A 212 21.22 -20.64 -8.68
C LYS A 212 19.71 -20.55 -8.65
N GLY A 213 19.09 -21.09 -9.70
CA GLY A 213 17.65 -21.09 -9.89
C GLY A 213 16.91 -21.70 -8.70
N GLY A 214 15.79 -21.07 -8.35
CA GLY A 214 14.90 -21.53 -7.29
C GLY A 214 14.36 -20.34 -6.49
N ALA A 215 13.12 -19.93 -6.78
CA ALA A 215 12.42 -18.85 -6.07
C ALA A 215 12.02 -19.22 -4.61
N ALA A 216 12.70 -20.17 -3.97
CA ALA A 216 12.28 -20.79 -2.71
C ALA A 216 13.18 -20.49 -1.50
N GLU A 217 14.31 -19.78 -1.65
CA GLU A 217 15.28 -19.55 -0.55
C GLU A 217 15.48 -18.07 -0.18
N LEU A 218 14.47 -17.20 -0.37
CA LEU A 218 14.57 -15.78 0.01
C LEU A 218 14.20 -15.46 1.47
N CYS A 219 13.82 -16.46 2.28
CA CYS A 219 13.33 -16.22 3.65
C CYS A 219 14.34 -16.44 4.79
N ASP A 220 15.56 -16.93 4.53
CA ASP A 220 16.51 -17.31 5.59
C ASP A 220 17.79 -16.44 5.64
N CYS A 221 17.66 -15.12 5.45
CA CYS A 221 18.76 -14.20 5.77
C CYS A 221 18.59 -13.61 7.17
N PRO A 222 19.54 -13.82 8.11
CA PRO A 222 19.55 -13.15 9.39
C PRO A 222 19.72 -11.64 9.19
N PHE A 223 18.87 -10.86 9.85
CA PHE A 223 18.76 -9.39 9.80
C PHE A 223 20.00 -8.63 10.34
N GLY A 224 21.17 -9.25 10.42
CA GLY A 224 22.29 -8.84 11.28
C GLY A 224 23.55 -8.28 10.62
N SER A 225 23.67 -8.27 9.28
CA SER A 225 24.95 -7.93 8.63
C SER A 225 24.84 -6.93 7.47
N ILE A 226 24.01 -5.90 7.62
CA ILE A 226 24.10 -4.66 6.81
C ILE A 226 24.55 -3.53 7.74
N SER A 227 25.72 -3.69 8.34
CA SER A 227 26.41 -2.59 9.03
C SER A 227 27.90 -2.84 8.96
N GLN A 228 28.49 -2.64 7.78
CA GLN A 228 29.87 -2.17 7.56
C GLN A 228 30.29 -2.37 6.10
N SER A 229 30.35 -1.29 5.33
CA SER A 229 31.19 -1.13 4.12
C SER A 229 31.01 0.31 3.58
N PRO A 230 32.06 0.92 2.99
CA PRO A 230 32.53 2.24 3.39
C PRO A 230 31.91 3.45 2.68
N SER A 231 32.07 4.59 3.36
CA SER A 231 31.73 5.97 3.03
C SER A 231 32.43 6.56 1.80
N SER A 232 32.35 5.90 0.64
CA SER A 232 32.93 6.43 -0.59
C SER A 232 32.11 5.99 -1.79
N ILE A 233 31.62 6.98 -2.55
CA ILE A 233 30.88 6.88 -3.83
C ILE A 233 29.36 6.80 -3.65
N ALA A 234 28.78 7.92 -3.22
CA ALA A 234 27.46 8.30 -3.71
C ALA A 234 27.64 8.84 -5.14
N PRO A 235 26.95 8.31 -6.18
CA PRO A 235 26.94 9.00 -7.47
C PRO A 235 26.23 10.35 -7.28
N PRO A 236 26.67 11.41 -7.99
CA PRO A 236 25.96 12.67 -7.93
C PRO A 236 24.60 12.45 -8.59
N TYR A 237 23.53 12.55 -7.82
CA TYR A 237 22.18 12.77 -8.36
C TYR A 237 22.22 14.12 -9.08
N LYS A 238 22.58 14.09 -10.38
CA LYS A 238 22.38 15.23 -11.27
C LYS A 238 20.88 15.39 -11.39
N GLY A 239 20.36 16.45 -10.78
CA GLY A 239 19.00 16.89 -11.04
C GLY A 239 18.82 17.02 -12.54
N THR A 240 18.01 16.14 -13.10
CA THR A 240 17.39 16.37 -14.40
C THR A 240 16.53 17.60 -14.23
N ASN A 241 17.00 18.69 -14.83
CA ASN A 241 16.26 19.92 -15.02
C ASN A 241 14.95 19.61 -15.74
N PHE A 242 13.87 19.40 -15.00
CA PHE A 242 12.51 19.60 -15.50
C PHE A 242 12.26 21.12 -15.59
N HIS A 243 13.00 21.75 -16.48
CA HIS A 243 12.82 23.16 -16.83
C HIS A 243 11.83 23.22 -17.98
N LYS A 244 10.64 23.78 -17.69
CA LYS A 244 9.75 24.47 -18.63
C LYS A 244 9.66 23.93 -20.07
N THR A 245 8.55 23.27 -20.37
CA THR A 245 7.83 23.42 -21.65
C THR A 245 6.34 23.44 -21.30
N SER A 246 5.81 24.59 -20.86
CA SER A 246 5.20 25.62 -21.71
C SER A 246 4.14 25.06 -22.65
N TRP A 247 2.90 25.16 -22.19
CA TRP A 247 1.73 25.47 -22.99
C TRP A 247 2.05 26.51 -24.07
N MET A 248 1.80 26.18 -25.34
CA MET A 248 1.51 27.05 -26.51
C MET A 248 1.53 26.13 -27.74
N ALA A 249 0.36 25.76 -28.27
CA ALA A 249 -0.26 26.39 -29.44
C ALA A 249 0.49 26.15 -30.76
N GLN A 250 -0.22 25.44 -31.67
CA GLN A 250 -0.17 25.41 -33.16
C GLN A 250 0.20 26.76 -33.84
N PRO A 251 0.28 26.91 -35.20
CA PRO A 251 0.30 25.95 -36.34
C PRO A 251 1.33 26.30 -37.45
N ARG A 252 1.68 25.34 -38.31
CA ARG A 252 1.42 25.32 -39.78
C ARG A 252 2.11 24.13 -40.42
#